data_AF-A0A5Z0VCB1-F1
#
_entry.id   AF-A0A5Z0VCB1-F1
#
_cell.length_a   1.000
_cell.length_b   1.000
_cell.length_c   1.000
_cell.angle_alpha   90.00
_cell.angle_beta   90.00
_cell.angle_gamma   90.00
#
_symmetry.space_group_name_H-M   'P 1'
#
loop_
_entity.id
_entity.type
_entity.pdbx_description
1 polymer ?
#
loop_
_entity_poly.entity_id
_entity_poly.type
_entity_poly.pdbx_seq_one_letter_code
_entity_poly.pdbx_strand_id
1 'polypeptide(L)'
;MNIDKQALLVSKAKASVFTMEYISQFEASDIDSDDVDLRFEVDGVETGTTVSIVDECGHAAQIITALLDELEHYKSREERVTKLVLDNSTSWDVLYEKLAAAERRIAELEARAVVVKQFDDFQIVHYGGSEDYAKGYIDCQNNYNKAIAAAGIKVKGA
;
A
#
# COMPACT_ATOMS: atom_id res chain seq x y z
N MET A 1 23.79 -10.46 21.61
CA MET A 1 22.44 -10.10 22.10
C MET A 1 22.21 -8.63 21.73
N ASN A 2 21.44 -8.36 20.68
CA ASN A 2 21.17 -6.98 20.27
C ASN A 2 20.01 -6.48 21.14
N ILE A 3 20.33 -5.63 22.13
CA ILE A 3 19.30 -5.05 23.00
C ILE A 3 18.49 -4.07 22.14
N ASP A 4 17.17 -4.25 22.10
CA ASP A 4 16.27 -3.25 21.55
C ASP A 4 16.40 -1.95 22.37
N LYS A 5 17.11 -0.98 21.79
CA LYS A 5 17.39 0.31 22.42
C LYS A 5 16.11 1.05 22.77
N GLN A 6 15.06 0.93 21.95
CA GLN A 6 13.79 1.61 22.18
C GLN A 6 13.04 0.98 23.35
N ALA A 7 12.96 -0.35 23.41
CA ALA A 7 12.36 -1.05 24.55
C ALA A 7 13.08 -0.72 25.87
N LEU A 8 14.41 -0.64 25.84
CA LEU A 8 15.20 -0.22 27.00
C LEU A 8 14.89 1.21 27.43
N LEU A 9 14.78 2.15 26.49
CA LEU A 9 14.45 3.55 26.79
C LEU A 9 13.04 3.69 27.36
N VAL A 10 12.05 3.00 26.78
CA VAL A 10 10.68 2.95 27.30
C VAL A 10 10.65 2.40 28.73
N SER A 11 11.39 1.31 28.99
CA SER A 11 11.47 0.74 30.35
C SER A 11 12.09 1.72 31.35
N LYS A 12 13.15 2.45 30.97
CA LYS A 12 13.77 3.47 31.83
C LYS A 12 12.85 4.67 32.07
N ALA A 13 12.15 5.13 31.04
CA ALA A 13 11.18 6.22 31.16
C ALA A 13 10.05 5.84 32.12
N LYS A 14 9.50 4.63 32.01
CA LYS A 14 8.49 4.11 32.94
C LYS A 14 9.00 4.05 34.39
N ALA A 15 10.24 3.63 34.60
CA ALA A 15 10.84 3.63 35.93
C ALA A 15 11.01 5.06 36.49
N SER A 16 11.40 6.02 35.64
CA SER A 16 11.51 7.43 36.04
C SER A 16 10.15 8.03 36.41
N VAL A 17 9.11 7.77 35.59
CA VAL A 17 7.73 8.19 35.87
C VAL A 17 7.27 7.63 37.20
N PHE A 18 7.47 6.34 37.45
CA PHE A 18 7.08 5.71 38.71
C PHE A 18 7.67 6.44 39.93
N THR A 19 8.95 6.78 39.89
CA THR A 19 9.60 7.53 40.99
C THR A 19 9.05 8.96 41.09
N MET A 20 8.93 9.66 39.96
CA MET A 20 8.44 11.04 39.93
C MET A 20 6.98 11.16 40.40
N GLU A 21 6.11 10.26 39.95
CA GLU A 21 4.70 10.20 40.35
C GLU A 21 4.55 9.85 41.83
N TYR A 22 5.44 9.01 42.37
CA TYR A 22 5.45 8.71 43.80
C TYR A 22 5.85 9.95 44.63
N ILE A 23 6.87 10.70 44.21
CA ILE A 23 7.28 11.94 44.87
C ILE A 23 6.17 12.99 44.79
N SER A 24 5.46 13.09 43.66
CA SER A 24 4.39 14.08 43.48
C SER A 24 3.12 13.80 44.29
N GLN A 25 3.02 12.67 44.98
CA GLN A 25 1.88 12.33 45.84
C GLN A 25 2.00 12.87 47.26
N PHE A 26 3.17 13.39 47.65
CA PHE A 26 3.37 14.01 48.95
C PHE A 26 2.82 15.44 48.94
N GLU A 27 2.31 15.90 50.09
CA GLU A 27 2.07 17.33 50.28
C GLU A 27 3.42 18.04 50.39
N ALA A 28 3.57 19.21 49.75
CA ALA A 28 4.84 19.97 49.77
C ALA A 28 5.33 20.25 51.19
N SER A 29 4.41 20.45 52.15
CA SER A 29 4.75 20.66 53.56
C SER A 29 5.34 19.45 54.27
N ASP A 30 5.14 18.25 53.72
CA ASP A 30 5.64 16.99 54.29
C ASP A 30 7.05 16.63 53.79
N ILE A 31 7.55 17.35 52.78
CA ILE A 31 8.92 17.21 52.30
C ILE A 31 9.77 18.34 52.89
N ASP A 32 10.72 17.96 53.74
CA ASP A 32 11.74 18.88 54.22
C ASP A 32 12.51 19.45 53.03
N SER A 33 12.43 20.76 52.83
CA SER A 33 13.06 21.48 51.70
C SER A 33 12.51 21.09 50.31
N ASP A 34 11.20 20.95 50.17
CA ASP A 34 10.54 20.83 48.86
C ASP A 34 10.93 21.99 47.92
N ASP A 35 11.01 23.19 48.47
CA ASP A 35 11.41 24.39 47.77
C ASP A 35 12.93 24.47 47.60
N VAL A 36 13.40 24.37 46.36
CA VAL A 36 14.78 24.62 45.98
C VAL A 36 14.93 26.06 45.50
N ASP A 37 15.60 26.89 46.29
CA ASP A 37 15.92 28.27 45.92
C ASP A 37 17.11 28.32 44.95
N LEU A 38 16.83 28.51 43.67
CA LEU A 38 17.84 28.63 42.62
C LEU A 38 18.14 30.10 42.37
N ARG A 39 19.33 30.56 42.79
CA ARG A 39 19.80 31.93 42.56
C ARG A 39 20.67 32.00 41.33
N PHE A 40 20.27 32.82 40.36
CA PHE A 40 20.99 33.01 39.11
C PHE A 40 21.14 34.51 38.87
N GLU A 41 22.31 34.91 38.39
CA GLU A 41 22.56 36.28 37.94
C GLU A 41 22.93 36.26 36.46
N VAL A 42 22.17 37.01 35.65
CA VAL A 42 22.44 37.18 34.21
C VAL A 42 22.56 38.68 33.94
N ASP A 43 23.71 39.09 33.41
CA ASP A 43 24.02 40.50 33.10
C ASP A 43 23.81 41.47 34.30
N GLY A 44 24.13 41.02 35.51
CA GLY A 44 23.98 41.83 36.72
C GLY A 44 22.56 41.85 37.32
N VAL A 45 21.61 41.09 36.74
CA VAL A 45 20.22 41.01 37.18
C VAL A 45 19.97 39.65 37.84
N GLU A 46 19.38 39.66 39.05
CA GLU A 46 18.92 38.44 39.73
C GLU A 46 17.71 37.86 38.99
N THR A 47 17.88 36.68 38.40
CA THR A 47 16.88 35.91 37.66
C THR A 47 16.57 34.57 38.32
N GLY A 48 16.91 34.41 39.60
CA GLY A 48 16.62 33.21 40.36
C GLY A 48 15.13 32.93 40.50
N THR A 49 14.81 31.68 40.83
CA THR A 49 13.45 31.21 41.12
C THR A 49 13.49 30.10 42.16
N THR A 50 12.41 29.98 42.92
CA THR A 50 12.15 28.80 43.74
C THR A 50 11.46 27.75 42.88
N VAL A 51 11.86 26.49 43.03
CA VAL A 51 11.28 25.34 42.34
C VAL A 51 10.83 24.32 43.38
N SER A 52 9.56 23.91 43.34
CA SER A 52 9.03 22.82 44.16
C SER A 52 9.37 21.47 43.53
N ILE A 53 9.91 20.54 44.34
CA ILE A 53 10.25 19.19 43.91
C ILE A 53 8.98 18.37 43.63
N VAL A 54 7.96 18.49 44.49
CA VAL A 54 6.64 17.82 44.31
C VAL A 54 6.02 18.24 42.98
N ASP A 55 5.92 19.55 42.73
CA ASP A 55 5.28 20.08 41.53
C ASP A 55 6.04 19.67 40.27
N GLU A 56 7.37 19.82 40.24
CA GLU A 56 8.16 19.45 39.07
C GLU A 56 8.18 17.95 38.81
N CYS A 57 8.22 17.12 39.85
CA CYS A 57 8.08 15.67 39.68
C CYS A 57 6.70 15.33 39.09
N GLY A 58 5.63 15.99 39.55
CA GLY A 58 4.29 15.80 39.02
C GLY A 58 4.19 16.19 37.55
N HIS A 59 4.68 17.37 37.18
CA HIS A 59 4.70 17.83 35.79
C HIS A 59 5.55 16.92 34.90
N ALA A 60 6.74 16.54 35.35
CA ALA A 60 7.62 15.65 34.59
C ALA A 60 6.98 14.26 34.38
N ALA A 61 6.37 13.68 35.41
CA ALA A 61 5.66 12.41 35.30
C ALA A 61 4.52 12.47 34.28
N GLN A 62 3.71 13.54 34.31
CA GLN A 62 2.62 13.75 33.36
C GLN A 62 3.13 13.87 31.92
N ILE A 63 4.16 14.70 31.68
CA ILE A 63 4.73 14.89 30.34
C ILE A 63 5.31 13.58 29.81
N ILE A 64 6.11 12.86 30.61
CA ILE A 64 6.74 11.62 30.17
C ILE A 64 5.67 10.55 29.89
N THR A 65 4.62 10.47 30.71
CA THR A 65 3.49 9.56 30.48
C THR A 65 2.79 9.87 29.15
N ALA A 66 2.46 11.13 28.89
CA ALA A 66 1.84 11.54 27.63
C ALA A 66 2.73 11.21 26.41
N LEU A 67 4.05 11.37 26.54
CA LEU A 67 5.00 10.98 25.49
C LEU A 67 5.05 9.46 25.28
N LEU A 68 4.96 8.67 26.35
CA LEU A 68 4.93 7.21 26.26
C LEU A 68 3.66 6.71 25.55
N ASP A 69 2.51 7.30 25.85
CA ASP A 69 1.24 6.97 25.21
C ASP A 69 1.27 7.30 23.71
N GLU A 70 1.79 8.47 23.35
CA GLU A 70 1.95 8.88 21.95
C GLU A 70 2.94 7.95 21.19
N LEU A 71 4.02 7.52 21.84
CA LEU A 71 4.97 6.55 21.27
C LEU A 71 4.30 5.18 21.01
N GLU A 72 3.46 4.71 21.93
CA GLU A 72 2.70 3.47 21.75
C GLU A 72 1.71 3.58 20.58
N HIS A 73 1.02 4.72 20.47
CA HIS A 73 0.16 5.02 19.34
C HIS A 73 0.92 5.00 18.00
N TYR A 74 2.10 5.62 17.92
CA TYR A 74 2.92 5.59 16.71
C TYR A 74 3.38 4.19 16.33
N LYS A 75 3.78 3.37 17.31
CA LYS A 75 4.18 1.98 17.08
C LYS A 75 3.02 1.15 16.53
N SER A 76 1.83 1.26 17.12
CA SER A 76 0.63 0.60 16.60
C SER A 76 0.30 1.04 15.17
N ARG A 77 0.48 2.33 14.86
CA ARG A 77 0.27 2.86 13.52
C ARG A 77 1.28 2.29 12.51
N GLU A 78 2.55 2.18 12.88
CA GLU A 78 3.60 1.60 12.04
C GLU A 78 3.32 0.14 11.70
N GLU A 79 2.88 -0.65 12.68
CA GLU A 79 2.48 -2.05 12.47
C GLU A 79 1.30 -2.17 11.49
N ARG A 80 0.29 -1.30 11.63
CA ARG A 80 -0.85 -1.22 10.71
C ARG A 80 -0.44 -0.83 9.29
N VAL A 81 0.44 0.15 9.14
CA VAL A 81 0.96 0.60 7.84
C VAL A 81 1.76 -0.52 7.18
N THR A 82 2.63 -1.19 7.93
CA THR A 82 3.41 -2.33 7.43
C THR A 82 2.50 -3.43 6.90
N LYS A 83 1.45 -3.78 7.66
CA LYS A 83 0.46 -4.77 7.22
C LYS A 83 -0.25 -4.32 5.93
N LEU A 84 -0.72 -3.06 5.87
CA LEU A 84 -1.39 -2.53 4.70
C LEU A 84 -0.51 -2.56 3.45
N VAL A 85 0.78 -2.24 3.59
CA VAL A 85 1.74 -2.29 2.48
C VAL A 85 1.92 -3.72 1.97
N LEU A 86 2.05 -4.70 2.86
CA LEU A 86 2.19 -6.11 2.49
C LEU A 86 0.92 -6.66 1.81
N ASP A 87 -0.25 -6.35 2.37
CA ASP A 87 -1.54 -6.75 1.81
C ASP A 87 -1.74 -6.14 0.41
N ASN A 88 -1.40 -4.85 0.24
CA ASN A 88 -1.46 -4.17 -1.06
C ASN A 88 -0.47 -4.76 -2.07
N SER A 89 0.77 -5.06 -1.65
CA SER A 89 1.77 -5.69 -2.52
C SER A 89 1.25 -7.01 -3.07
N THR A 90 0.67 -7.85 -2.21
CA THR A 90 0.07 -9.13 -2.60
C THR A 90 -1.08 -8.93 -3.59
N SER A 91 -1.90 -7.90 -3.38
CA SER A 91 -2.99 -7.57 -4.31
C SER A 91 -2.47 -7.15 -5.69
N TRP A 92 -1.40 -6.37 -5.74
CA TRP A 92 -0.76 -5.96 -7.00
C TRP A 92 -0.20 -7.17 -7.77
N ASP A 93 0.47 -8.10 -7.10
CA ASP A 93 1.00 -9.30 -7.76
C ASP A 93 -0.11 -10.10 -8.45
N VAL A 94 -1.24 -10.31 -7.76
CA VAL A 94 -2.42 -11.00 -8.31
C VAL A 94 -3.00 -10.24 -9.50
N LEU A 95 -3.04 -8.90 -9.44
CA LEU A 95 -3.54 -8.09 -10.56
C LEU A 95 -2.61 -8.16 -11.78
N TYR A 96 -1.29 -8.16 -11.57
CA TYR A 96 -0.31 -8.31 -12.63
C TYR A 96 -0.42 -9.69 -13.31
N GLU A 97 -0.58 -10.76 -12.55
CA GLU A 97 -0.78 -12.10 -13.13
C GLU A 97 -2.05 -12.17 -13.98
N LYS A 98 -3.15 -11.60 -13.50
CA LYS A 98 -4.41 -11.54 -14.25
C LYS A 98 -4.28 -10.71 -15.52
N LEU A 99 -3.57 -9.58 -15.45
CA LEU A 99 -3.30 -8.73 -16.60
C LEU A 99 -2.47 -9.48 -17.65
N ALA A 100 -1.37 -10.10 -17.25
CA ALA A 100 -0.51 -10.86 -18.15
C ALA A 100 -1.26 -12.04 -18.81
N ALA A 101 -2.13 -12.73 -18.05
CA ALA A 101 -2.97 -13.79 -18.58
C ALA A 101 -4.00 -13.26 -19.59
N ALA A 102 -4.63 -12.11 -19.31
CA ALA A 102 -5.56 -11.46 -20.22
C ALA A 102 -4.88 -10.99 -21.51
N GLU A 103 -3.71 -10.35 -21.41
CA GLU A 103 -2.90 -9.92 -22.56
C GLU A 103 -2.50 -11.11 -23.43
N ARG A 104 -2.05 -12.21 -22.81
CA ARG A 104 -1.73 -13.45 -23.54
C ARG A 104 -2.96 -14.00 -24.27
N ARG A 105 -4.14 -13.99 -23.62
CA ARG A 105 -5.39 -14.46 -24.23
C ARG A 105 -5.82 -13.57 -25.39
N ILE A 106 -5.67 -12.25 -25.28
CA ILE A 106 -5.94 -11.31 -26.37
C ILE A 106 -5.02 -11.59 -27.55
N ALA A 107 -3.71 -11.72 -27.32
CA ALA A 107 -2.75 -12.04 -28.37
C ALA A 107 -3.06 -13.36 -29.08
N GLU A 108 -3.46 -14.39 -28.33
CA GLU A 108 -3.91 -15.67 -28.90
C GLU A 108 -5.15 -15.49 -29.80
N LEU A 109 -6.15 -14.73 -29.34
CA LEU A 109 -7.37 -14.45 -30.09
C LEU A 109 -7.08 -13.64 -31.37
N GLU A 110 -6.22 -12.63 -31.30
CA GLU A 110 -5.80 -11.80 -32.44
C GLU A 110 -4.94 -12.57 -33.46
N ALA A 111 -4.28 -13.65 -33.02
CA ALA A 111 -3.52 -14.54 -33.88
C ALA A 111 -4.40 -15.58 -34.60
N ARG A 112 -5.67 -15.76 -34.22
CA ARG A 112 -6.55 -16.78 -34.80
C ARG A 112 -6.70 -16.57 -36.31
N ALA A 113 -6.49 -17.66 -37.04
CA ALA A 113 -6.73 -17.74 -38.45
C ALA A 113 -7.51 -19.02 -38.78
N VAL A 114 -8.41 -18.93 -39.75
CA VAL A 114 -9.06 -20.07 -40.38
C VAL A 114 -8.52 -20.23 -41.80
N VAL A 115 -8.31 -21.47 -42.20
CA VAL A 115 -7.92 -21.82 -43.56
C VAL A 115 -9.19 -22.29 -44.27
N VAL A 116 -9.60 -21.55 -45.30
CA VAL A 116 -10.77 -21.88 -46.11
C VAL A 116 -10.35 -21.84 -47.56
N LYS A 117 -10.61 -22.93 -48.29
CA LYS A 117 -10.36 -22.96 -49.71
C LYS A 117 -11.28 -21.95 -50.40
N GLN A 118 -10.65 -21.01 -51.10
CA GLN A 118 -11.36 -20.00 -51.88
C GLN A 118 -11.29 -20.45 -53.34
N PHE A 119 -12.42 -20.41 -54.03
CA PHE A 119 -12.44 -20.63 -55.47
C PHE A 119 -12.69 -19.29 -56.17
N ASP A 120 -12.08 -19.13 -57.34
CA ASP A 120 -12.44 -18.05 -58.27
C ASP A 120 -13.56 -18.50 -59.23
N ASP A 121 -14.17 -17.53 -59.91
CA ASP A 121 -15.25 -17.78 -60.88
C ASP A 121 -14.85 -18.80 -61.94
N PHE A 122 -13.59 -18.73 -62.42
CA PHE A 122 -13.08 -19.61 -63.46
C PHE A 122 -13.07 -21.06 -62.98
N GLN A 123 -12.53 -21.34 -61.79
CA GLN A 123 -12.47 -22.67 -61.20
C GLN A 123 -13.87 -23.28 -61.01
N ILE A 124 -14.84 -22.47 -60.55
CA ILE A 124 -16.20 -22.96 -60.28
C ILE A 124 -16.89 -23.38 -61.58
N VAL A 125 -16.78 -22.56 -62.64
CA VAL A 125 -17.36 -22.88 -63.96
C VAL A 125 -16.69 -24.13 -64.55
N HIS A 126 -15.37 -24.29 -64.38
CA HIS A 126 -14.64 -25.47 -64.89
C HIS A 126 -14.93 -26.76 -64.13
N TYR A 127 -15.52 -26.68 -62.94
CA TYR A 127 -16.07 -27.83 -62.21
C TYR A 127 -17.51 -28.17 -62.60
N GLY A 128 -18.05 -27.55 -63.66
CA GLY A 128 -19.39 -27.83 -64.18
C GLY A 128 -20.48 -26.95 -63.59
N GLY A 129 -20.13 -25.89 -62.86
CA GLY A 129 -21.06 -24.84 -62.45
C GLY A 129 -21.45 -23.93 -63.62
N SER A 130 -22.68 -23.39 -63.60
CA SER A 130 -23.05 -22.30 -64.51
C SER A 130 -22.41 -20.97 -64.08
N GLU A 131 -22.35 -20.00 -64.99
CA GLU A 131 -21.89 -18.65 -64.65
C GLU A 131 -22.72 -18.01 -63.52
N ASP A 132 -24.03 -18.22 -63.53
CA ASP A 132 -24.93 -17.71 -62.47
C ASP A 132 -24.68 -18.41 -61.13
N TYR A 133 -24.36 -19.71 -61.15
CA TYR A 133 -23.98 -20.44 -59.95
C TYR A 133 -22.64 -19.93 -59.39
N ALA A 134 -21.65 -19.66 -60.25
CA ALA A 134 -20.36 -19.13 -59.84
C ALA A 134 -20.48 -17.77 -59.11
N LYS A 135 -21.27 -16.84 -59.67
CA LYS A 135 -21.56 -15.54 -59.03
C LYS A 135 -22.17 -15.69 -57.65
N GLY A 136 -23.21 -16.54 -57.52
CA GLY A 136 -23.84 -16.80 -56.23
C GLY A 136 -22.90 -17.45 -55.21
N TYR A 137 -21.98 -18.31 -55.66
CA TYR A 137 -20.94 -18.91 -54.81
C TYR A 137 -19.96 -17.85 -54.31
N ILE A 138 -19.47 -16.95 -55.19
CA ILE A 138 -18.58 -15.86 -54.81
C ILE A 138 -19.25 -14.89 -53.83
N ASP A 139 -20.54 -14.58 -54.03
CA ASP A 139 -21.30 -13.75 -53.09
C ASP A 139 -21.38 -14.40 -51.69
N CYS A 140 -21.64 -15.71 -51.63
CA CYS A 140 -21.62 -16.47 -50.39
C CYS A 140 -20.22 -16.44 -49.74
N GLN A 141 -19.17 -16.65 -50.54
CA GLN A 141 -17.77 -16.58 -50.13
C GLN A 141 -17.40 -15.25 -49.49
N ASN A 142 -17.78 -14.16 -50.14
CA ASN A 142 -17.58 -12.81 -49.62
C ASN A 142 -18.37 -12.56 -48.35
N ASN A 143 -19.60 -13.07 -48.25
CA ASN A 143 -20.45 -12.88 -47.08
C ASN A 143 -19.91 -13.59 -45.84
N TYR A 144 -19.51 -14.86 -45.94
CA TYR A 144 -18.92 -15.54 -44.79
C TYR A 144 -17.54 -14.96 -44.44
N ASN A 145 -16.74 -14.51 -45.41
CA ASN A 145 -15.46 -13.84 -45.13
C ASN A 145 -15.64 -12.54 -44.33
N LYS A 146 -16.66 -11.74 -44.67
CA LYS A 146 -17.03 -10.55 -43.88
C LYS A 146 -17.42 -10.91 -42.45
N ALA A 147 -18.21 -11.98 -42.26
CA ALA A 147 -18.61 -12.43 -40.93
C ALA A 147 -17.41 -12.92 -40.10
N ILE A 148 -16.46 -13.65 -40.72
CA ILE A 148 -15.24 -14.12 -40.06
C ILE A 148 -14.33 -12.94 -39.68
N ALA A 149 -14.17 -11.96 -40.57
CA ALA A 149 -13.41 -10.75 -40.29
C ALA A 149 -14.05 -9.90 -39.18
N ALA A 150 -15.37 -9.77 -39.17
CA ALA A 150 -16.11 -9.08 -38.10
C ALA A 150 -15.94 -9.78 -36.73
N ALA A 151 -15.68 -11.09 -36.73
CA ALA A 151 -15.34 -11.85 -35.53
C ALA A 151 -13.85 -11.72 -35.11
N GLY A 152 -13.06 -10.89 -35.81
CA GLY A 152 -11.63 -10.68 -35.53
C GLY A 152 -10.72 -11.85 -35.95
N ILE A 153 -11.21 -12.75 -36.80
CA ILE A 153 -10.47 -13.94 -37.24
C ILE A 153 -9.91 -13.69 -38.64
N LYS A 154 -8.65 -14.07 -38.86
CA LYS A 154 -8.00 -13.95 -40.17
C LYS A 154 -8.42 -15.11 -41.08
N VAL A 155 -8.67 -14.84 -42.37
CA VAL A 155 -8.90 -15.89 -43.37
C VAL A 155 -7.63 -16.09 -44.20
N LYS A 156 -7.18 -17.34 -44.33
CA LYS A 156 -6.09 -17.74 -45.24
C LYS A 156 -6.67 -18.58 -46.38
N GLY A 157 -6.27 -18.28 -47.61
CA GLY A 157 -6.55 -19.14 -48.75
C GLY A 157 -5.77 -20.46 -48.63
N ALA A 158 -6.43 -21.57 -48.97
CA ALA A 158 -5.82 -22.90 -49.06
C ALA A 158 -5.43 -23.24 -50.50
#